data_AF-A0A954F4W5-F1
#
_entry.id   AF-A0A954F4W5-F1
#
_cell.length_a   1.000
_cell.length_b   1.000
_cell.length_c   1.000
_cell.angle_alpha   90.00
_cell.angle_beta   90.00
_cell.angle_gamma   90.00
#
_symmetry.space_group_name_H-M   'P 1'
#
loop_
_entity.id
_entity.type
_entity.pdbx_description
1 polymer ?
#
loop_
_entity_poly.entity_id
_entity_poly.type
_entity_poly.pdbx_seq_one_letter_code
_entity_poly.pdbx_strand_id
1 'polypeptide(L)'
;MQETPLPPPSVLTEPLPHQERIPPLRIQRGRYELYFARTTEEREAVMRLRYEVFCLELGEGLADAVHTGIDRDPFDDPCQHLLVWDQKTGRHVGTYRMQTWAGASEGLGYYTDQEFDLGLLGLEFREHNVELGRACVAKEHRGRSVLLLLWQGLMGYLEFHGKSGFFGCSSLTSQNMDEGLRLYAQLRRAGYVHPSLKTVPRPHCVCTKSGARGAKVAIPKLFGSYLRQGAKILSPPAIDREFGTIDFLTHVQVDSGHRQRFDPAP
;
A
#
# COMPACT_ATOMS: atom_id res chain seq x y z
N MET A 1 -47.57 6.40 6.64
CA MET A 1 -46.27 6.24 7.35
C MET A 1 -45.43 7.44 6.96
N GLN A 2 -45.19 8.36 7.90
CA GLN A 2 -44.38 9.55 7.66
C GLN A 2 -42.92 9.12 7.54
N GLU A 3 -42.28 9.44 6.41
CA GLU A 3 -40.84 9.32 6.25
C GLU A 3 -40.17 10.25 7.26
N THR A 4 -39.44 9.68 8.22
CA THR A 4 -38.56 10.44 9.09
C THR A 4 -37.37 10.89 8.25
N PRO A 5 -37.03 12.18 8.17
CA PRO A 5 -35.87 12.63 7.42
C PRO A 5 -34.62 11.99 8.02
N LEU A 6 -33.72 11.49 7.16
CA LEU A 6 -32.36 11.13 7.56
C LEU A 6 -31.74 12.34 8.28
N PRO A 7 -31.03 12.12 9.41
CA PRO A 7 -30.35 13.22 10.08
C PRO A 7 -29.35 13.87 9.10
N PRO A 8 -29.17 15.21 9.14
CA PRO A 8 -28.17 15.86 8.32
C PRO A 8 -26.79 15.26 8.62
N PRO A 9 -25.90 15.11 7.61
CA PRO A 9 -24.53 14.68 7.87
C PRO A 9 -23.92 15.61 8.92
N SER A 10 -23.31 15.03 9.96
CA SER A 10 -22.75 15.76 11.10
C SER A 10 -21.80 16.87 10.61
N VAL A 11 -22.11 18.11 11.00
CA VAL A 11 -21.51 19.37 10.54
C VAL A 11 -20.07 19.60 11.10
N LEU A 12 -19.35 18.57 11.53
CA LEU A 12 -18.09 18.73 12.29
C LEU A 12 -16.93 17.83 11.82
N THR A 13 -16.86 17.50 10.54
CA THR A 13 -15.70 16.76 10.02
C THR A 13 -14.62 17.72 9.54
N GLU A 14 -13.45 17.72 10.18
CA GLU A 14 -12.35 18.61 9.79
C GLU A 14 -11.74 18.15 8.46
N PRO A 15 -11.60 19.04 7.45
CA PRO A 15 -10.99 18.67 6.19
C PRO A 15 -9.49 18.39 6.38
N LEU A 16 -8.98 17.38 5.68
CA LEU A 16 -7.55 17.12 5.60
C LEU A 16 -6.82 18.29 4.92
N PRO A 17 -5.55 18.56 5.29
CA PRO A 17 -4.71 19.50 4.55
C PRO A 17 -4.47 19.00 3.11
N HIS A 18 -4.01 19.90 2.24
CA HIS A 18 -3.63 19.61 0.86
C HIS A 18 -4.73 18.93 0.01
N GLN A 19 -5.98 19.39 0.14
CA GLN A 19 -7.13 18.88 -0.63
C GLN A 19 -6.91 18.90 -2.14
N GLU A 20 -6.08 19.81 -2.65
CA GLU A 20 -5.68 19.93 -4.04
C GLU A 20 -4.89 18.72 -4.56
N ARG A 21 -4.27 17.94 -3.67
CA ARG A 21 -3.51 16.72 -4.00
C ARG A 21 -4.38 15.46 -4.02
N ILE A 22 -5.66 15.59 -3.64
CA ILE A 22 -6.59 14.48 -3.52
C ILE A 22 -7.46 14.41 -4.78
N PRO A 23 -7.37 13.34 -5.59
CA PRO A 23 -8.20 13.21 -6.78
C PRO A 23 -9.69 13.28 -6.42
N PRO A 24 -10.54 13.98 -7.21
CA PRO A 24 -11.98 14.00 -7.02
C PRO A 24 -12.67 12.71 -7.52
N LEU A 25 -11.98 11.57 -7.43
CA LEU A 25 -12.42 10.30 -7.97
C LEU A 25 -13.38 9.59 -7.01
N ARG A 26 -14.54 9.19 -7.53
CA ARG A 26 -15.46 8.25 -6.87
C ARG A 26 -15.89 7.19 -7.86
N ILE A 27 -15.82 5.91 -7.49
CA ILE A 27 -16.20 4.78 -8.35
C ILE A 27 -17.14 3.86 -7.57
N GLN A 28 -18.33 3.63 -8.09
CA GLN A 28 -19.29 2.70 -7.49
C GLN A 28 -19.32 1.37 -8.23
N ARG A 29 -19.33 0.26 -7.48
CA ARG A 29 -19.47 -1.09 -8.03
C ARG A 29 -20.32 -1.97 -7.12
N GLY A 30 -21.60 -2.08 -7.46
CA GLY A 30 -22.58 -2.75 -6.61
C GLY A 30 -22.72 -2.04 -5.28
N ARG A 31 -22.53 -2.77 -4.16
CA ARG A 31 -22.59 -2.23 -2.79
C ARG A 31 -21.32 -1.48 -2.35
N TYR A 32 -20.27 -1.51 -3.16
CA TYR A 32 -18.99 -0.90 -2.81
C TYR A 32 -18.84 0.44 -3.52
N GLU A 33 -18.28 1.41 -2.81
CA GLU A 33 -17.91 2.70 -3.35
C GLU A 33 -16.45 2.99 -2.98
N LEU A 34 -15.66 3.40 -3.97
CA LEU A 34 -14.27 3.77 -3.82
C LEU A 34 -14.12 5.28 -3.88
N TYR A 35 -13.35 5.86 -2.97
CA TYR A 35 -13.00 7.27 -2.97
C TYR A 35 -11.75 7.52 -2.11
N PHE A 36 -11.28 8.76 -2.05
CA PHE A 36 -10.15 9.16 -1.20
C PHE A 36 -10.63 9.85 0.07
N ALA A 37 -10.01 9.54 1.20
CA ALA A 37 -10.27 10.24 2.46
C ALA A 37 -10.06 11.74 2.28
N ARG A 38 -11.03 12.55 2.72
CA ARG A 38 -10.99 14.01 2.69
C ARG A 38 -11.15 14.63 4.07
N THR A 39 -11.55 13.87 5.07
CA THR A 39 -11.69 14.35 6.44
C THR A 39 -10.82 13.57 7.42
N THR A 40 -10.60 14.14 8.61
CA THR A 40 -9.88 13.48 9.71
C THR A 40 -10.56 12.18 10.15
N GLU A 41 -11.89 12.13 10.14
CA GLU A 41 -12.69 10.95 10.51
C GLU A 41 -12.53 9.82 9.48
N GLU A 42 -12.54 10.14 8.20
CA GLU A 42 -12.32 9.15 7.14
C GLU A 42 -10.90 8.57 7.23
N ARG A 43 -9.91 9.41 7.53
CA ARG A 43 -8.53 8.97 7.76
C ARG A 43 -8.41 8.11 9.02
N GLU A 44 -9.12 8.44 10.10
CA GLU A 44 -9.17 7.59 11.30
C GLU A 44 -9.83 6.24 10.99
N ALA A 45 -10.88 6.20 10.17
CA ALA A 45 -11.52 4.97 9.75
C ALA A 45 -10.55 4.04 8.97
N VAL A 46 -9.65 4.61 8.14
CA VAL A 46 -8.54 3.87 7.51
C VAL A 46 -7.67 3.22 8.59
N MET A 47 -7.24 3.99 9.58
CA MET A 47 -6.33 3.53 10.64
C MET A 47 -6.95 2.42 11.48
N ARG A 48 -8.26 2.48 11.74
CA ARG A 48 -9.01 1.42 12.43
C ARG A 48 -9.11 0.14 11.59
N LEU A 49 -9.39 0.26 10.29
CA LEU A 49 -9.38 -0.89 9.38
C LEU A 49 -7.99 -1.55 9.35
N ARG A 50 -6.93 -0.75 9.29
CA ARG A 50 -5.54 -1.25 9.33
C ARG A 50 -5.24 -1.96 10.63
N TYR A 51 -5.67 -1.44 11.77
CA TYR A 51 -5.55 -2.11 13.07
C TYR A 51 -6.24 -3.49 13.05
N GLU A 52 -7.48 -3.57 12.56
CA GLU A 52 -8.21 -4.84 12.47
C GLU A 52 -7.47 -5.88 11.61
N VAL A 53 -6.87 -5.46 10.49
CA VAL A 53 -6.19 -6.40 9.59
C VAL A 53 -4.75 -6.70 10.03
N PHE A 54 -3.93 -5.68 10.24
CA PHE A 54 -2.50 -5.88 10.52
C PHE A 54 -2.28 -6.35 11.96
N CYS A 55 -2.89 -5.72 12.96
CA CYS A 55 -2.67 -6.10 14.37
C CYS A 55 -3.48 -7.33 14.76
N LEU A 56 -4.80 -7.31 14.57
CA LEU A 56 -5.67 -8.37 15.11
C LEU A 56 -5.66 -9.65 14.28
N GLU A 57 -5.61 -9.55 12.95
CA GLU A 57 -5.65 -10.73 12.09
C GLU A 57 -4.25 -11.28 11.78
N LEU A 58 -3.31 -10.42 11.38
CA LEU A 58 -1.99 -10.85 10.89
C LEU A 58 -0.91 -10.87 11.98
N GLY A 59 -1.05 -10.07 13.04
CA GLY A 59 -0.02 -9.91 14.07
C GLY A 59 1.21 -9.12 13.57
N GLU A 60 1.03 -8.27 12.57
CA GLU A 60 2.06 -7.52 11.85
C GLU A 60 1.98 -6.00 12.07
N GLY A 61 0.99 -5.49 12.79
CA GLY A 61 0.84 -4.03 12.96
C GLY A 61 1.71 -3.44 14.06
N LEU A 62 1.68 -2.11 14.17
CA LEU A 62 2.50 -1.36 15.13
C LEU A 62 2.24 -1.82 16.57
N ALA A 63 3.31 -1.94 17.37
CA ALA A 63 3.22 -2.41 18.75
C ALA A 63 2.25 -1.55 19.60
N ASP A 64 2.32 -0.22 19.43
CA ASP A 64 1.48 0.72 20.17
C ASP A 64 0.01 0.68 19.75
N ALA A 65 -0.30 0.17 18.55
CA ALA A 65 -1.66 0.12 18.03
C ALA A 65 -2.58 -0.78 18.89
N VAL A 66 -2.01 -1.77 19.59
CA VAL A 66 -2.75 -2.62 20.54
C VAL A 66 -3.39 -1.80 21.67
N HIS A 67 -2.75 -0.71 22.07
CA HIS A 67 -3.25 0.16 23.15
C HIS A 67 -4.27 1.19 22.66
N THR A 68 -4.14 1.67 21.43
CA THR A 68 -4.97 2.74 20.87
C THR A 68 -6.15 2.22 20.04
N GLY A 69 -6.09 0.98 19.56
CA GLY A 69 -7.03 0.40 18.60
C GLY A 69 -6.91 1.01 17.19
N ILE A 70 -5.78 1.65 16.88
CA ILE A 70 -5.53 2.44 15.68
C ILE A 70 -4.09 2.16 15.22
N ASP A 71 -3.93 1.65 14.00
CA ASP A 71 -2.62 1.51 13.34
C ASP A 71 -2.32 2.84 12.67
N ARG A 72 -1.45 3.67 13.27
CA ARG A 72 -1.04 5.00 12.78
C ARG A 72 0.45 5.22 12.96
N ASP A 73 1.10 5.72 11.93
CA ASP A 73 2.49 6.18 11.97
C ASP A 73 2.61 7.65 11.47
N PRO A 74 3.79 8.29 11.63
CA PRO A 74 3.99 9.67 11.19
C PRO A 74 3.85 9.93 9.68
N PHE A 75 3.90 8.90 8.83
CA PHE A 75 3.71 9.05 7.38
C PHE A 75 2.24 9.17 6.99
N ASP A 76 1.30 8.85 7.88
CA ASP A 76 -0.13 8.91 7.55
C ASP A 76 -0.64 10.33 7.34
N ASP A 77 -0.02 11.32 7.97
CA ASP A 77 -0.45 12.70 7.87
C ASP A 77 -0.20 13.34 6.49
N PRO A 78 1.00 13.19 5.88
CA PRO A 78 1.26 13.70 4.53
C PRO A 78 0.67 12.82 3.40
N CYS A 79 0.36 11.55 3.66
CA CYS A 79 -0.13 10.63 2.65
C CYS A 79 -1.62 10.83 2.31
N GLN A 80 -1.98 10.48 1.08
CA GLN A 80 -3.38 10.27 0.70
C GLN A 80 -3.81 8.83 0.97
N HIS A 81 -5.07 8.66 1.34
CA HIS A 81 -5.63 7.36 1.69
C HIS A 81 -6.81 7.03 0.78
N LEU A 82 -6.67 5.96 0.01
CA LEU A 82 -7.76 5.39 -0.79
C LEU A 82 -8.61 4.50 0.10
N LEU A 83 -9.91 4.53 -0.12
CA LEU A 83 -10.90 3.87 0.71
C LEU A 83 -11.92 3.15 -0.17
N VAL A 84 -12.28 1.93 0.22
CA VAL A 84 -13.48 1.26 -0.26
C VAL A 84 -14.49 1.21 0.88
N TRP A 85 -15.63 1.85 0.69
CA TRP A 85 -16.77 1.85 1.59
C TRP A 85 -17.81 0.83 1.15
N ASP A 86 -18.32 0.05 2.08
CA ASP A 86 -19.42 -0.88 1.88
C ASP A 86 -20.73 -0.23 2.34
N GLN A 87 -21.56 0.19 1.38
CA GLN A 87 -22.81 0.90 1.62
C GLN A 87 -23.84 0.09 2.41
N LYS A 88 -23.78 -1.25 2.35
CA LYS A 88 -24.75 -2.10 3.05
C LYS A 88 -24.40 -2.27 4.54
N THR A 89 -23.12 -2.23 4.90
CA THR A 89 -22.68 -2.32 6.31
C THR A 89 -22.31 -0.97 6.91
N GLY A 90 -22.12 0.05 6.08
CA GLY A 90 -21.66 1.37 6.51
C GLY A 90 -20.18 1.40 6.91
N ARG A 91 -19.38 0.38 6.57
CA ARG A 91 -17.97 0.25 7.00
C ARG A 91 -17.00 0.47 5.85
N HIS A 92 -15.80 0.99 6.14
CA HIS A 92 -14.66 0.95 5.25
C HIS A 92 -14.01 -0.43 5.30
N VAL A 93 -13.75 -1.02 4.13
CA VAL A 93 -13.41 -2.45 4.01
C VAL A 93 -12.14 -2.71 3.18
N GLY A 94 -11.56 -1.69 2.58
CA GLY A 94 -10.29 -1.80 1.87
C GLY A 94 -9.60 -0.44 1.77
N THR A 95 -8.27 -0.45 1.77
CA THR A 95 -7.49 0.80 1.73
C THR A 95 -6.10 0.61 1.14
N TYR A 96 -5.56 1.70 0.57
CA TYR A 96 -4.15 1.91 0.24
C TYR A 96 -3.70 3.27 0.79
N ARG A 97 -2.48 3.35 1.32
CA ARG A 97 -1.76 4.62 1.56
C ARG A 97 -0.92 4.96 0.34
N MET A 98 -0.97 6.20 -0.13
CA MET A 98 -0.27 6.66 -1.33
C MET A 98 0.45 7.99 -1.11
N GLN A 99 1.64 8.12 -1.68
CA GLN A 99 2.43 9.33 -1.62
C GLN A 99 3.21 9.59 -2.91
N THR A 100 3.14 10.82 -3.41
CA THR A 100 4.02 11.31 -4.49
C THR A 100 5.30 11.90 -3.92
N TRP A 101 6.32 12.11 -4.77
CA TRP A 101 7.55 12.78 -4.34
C TRP A 101 7.30 14.20 -3.86
N ALA A 102 6.37 14.93 -4.50
CA ALA A 102 6.02 16.30 -4.09
C ALA A 102 5.56 16.36 -2.62
N GLY A 103 4.73 15.40 -2.19
CA GLY A 103 4.34 15.28 -0.78
C GLY A 103 5.49 14.78 0.10
N ALA A 104 6.22 13.76 -0.34
CA ALA A 104 7.34 13.19 0.42
C ALA A 104 8.44 14.22 0.70
N SER A 105 8.81 15.05 -0.28
CA SER A 105 9.91 16.01 -0.18
C SER A 105 9.64 17.18 0.75
N GLU A 106 8.38 17.44 1.07
CA GLU A 106 7.95 18.49 2.02
C GLU A 106 7.86 17.96 3.46
N GLY A 107 7.94 16.64 3.65
CA GLY A 107 7.77 15.98 4.94
C GLY A 107 8.93 15.05 5.28
N LEU A 108 8.59 13.80 5.61
CA LEU A 108 9.54 12.80 6.12
C LEU A 108 10.27 12.02 5.02
N GLY A 109 10.06 12.37 3.75
CA GLY A 109 10.45 11.53 2.63
C GLY A 109 9.48 10.37 2.40
N TYR A 110 9.95 9.35 1.69
CA TYR A 110 9.21 8.10 1.49
C TYR A 110 9.46 7.16 2.67
N TYR A 111 8.43 6.44 3.11
CA TYR A 111 8.57 5.42 4.15
C TYR A 111 9.60 4.36 3.73
N THR A 112 9.51 3.91 2.48
CA THR A 112 10.39 2.91 1.87
C THR A 112 11.87 3.31 1.91
N ASP A 113 12.19 4.61 2.02
CA ASP A 113 13.59 5.09 2.11
C ASP A 113 14.23 4.80 3.48
N GLN A 114 13.42 4.46 4.49
CA GLN A 114 13.88 3.97 5.79
C GLN A 114 14.45 2.54 5.67
N GLU A 115 13.92 1.73 4.75
CA GLU A 115 14.33 0.34 4.56
C GLU A 115 15.30 0.15 3.38
N PHE A 116 15.19 0.97 2.34
CA PHE A 116 15.97 0.87 1.10
C PHE A 116 16.61 2.21 0.72
N ASP A 117 17.77 2.20 0.07
CA ASP A 117 18.43 3.44 -0.37
C ASP A 117 17.85 3.98 -1.69
N LEU A 118 16.73 4.70 -1.63
CA LEU A 118 16.08 5.20 -2.85
C LEU A 118 16.93 6.28 -3.55
N GLY A 119 17.93 6.84 -2.87
CA GLY A 119 18.91 7.75 -3.49
C GLY A 119 19.63 7.12 -4.68
N LEU A 120 19.88 5.81 -4.65
CA LEU A 120 20.52 5.05 -5.74
C LEU A 120 19.62 4.88 -6.98
N LEU A 121 18.31 5.07 -6.84
CA LEU A 121 17.36 5.02 -7.96
C LEU A 121 17.23 6.38 -8.68
N GLY A 122 17.80 7.45 -8.12
CA GLY A 122 17.78 8.79 -8.70
C GLY A 122 16.50 9.59 -8.43
N LEU A 123 16.55 10.88 -8.76
CA LEU A 123 15.40 11.78 -8.62
C LEU A 123 14.29 11.46 -9.63
N GLU A 124 14.66 11.16 -10.88
CA GLU A 124 13.71 10.82 -11.94
C GLU A 124 12.78 9.66 -11.56
N PHE A 125 13.33 8.59 -10.95
CA PHE A 125 12.53 7.49 -10.44
C PHE A 125 11.51 7.96 -9.39
N ARG A 126 11.96 8.77 -8.42
CA ARG A 126 11.09 9.26 -7.34
C ARG A 126 9.99 10.17 -7.87
N GLU A 127 10.30 11.07 -8.80
CA GLU A 127 9.33 12.02 -9.35
C GLU A 127 8.26 11.36 -10.23
N HIS A 128 8.60 10.26 -10.92
CA HIS A 128 7.67 9.58 -11.83
C HIS A 128 6.84 8.47 -11.18
N ASN A 129 7.10 8.13 -9.92
CA ASN A 129 6.43 7.03 -9.24
C ASN A 129 5.70 7.45 -7.96
N VAL A 130 4.71 6.66 -7.58
CA VAL A 130 3.98 6.78 -6.30
C VAL A 130 4.45 5.69 -5.36
N GLU A 131 4.73 6.05 -4.11
CA GLU A 131 4.87 5.08 -3.03
C GLU A 131 3.48 4.57 -2.64
N LEU A 132 3.34 3.25 -2.58
CA LEU A 132 2.15 2.53 -2.17
C LEU A 132 2.45 1.71 -0.91
N GLY A 133 1.62 1.84 0.11
CA GLY A 133 1.81 1.12 1.37
C GLY A 133 0.50 0.80 2.09
N ARG A 134 0.63 0.09 3.21
CA ARG A 134 -0.48 -0.24 4.14
C ARG A 134 -1.72 -0.79 3.44
N ALA A 135 -1.50 -1.63 2.42
CA ALA A 135 -2.55 -2.20 1.59
C ALA A 135 -3.28 -3.33 2.33
N CYS A 136 -4.56 -3.13 2.64
CA CYS A 136 -5.37 -4.16 3.28
C CYS A 136 -6.82 -4.18 2.82
N VAL A 137 -7.45 -5.34 3.02
CA VAL A 137 -8.88 -5.58 2.80
C VAL A 137 -9.39 -6.43 3.95
N ALA A 138 -10.48 -5.98 4.58
CA ALA A 138 -11.19 -6.70 5.64
C ALA A 138 -11.49 -8.13 5.19
N LYS A 139 -11.30 -9.10 6.08
CA LYS A 139 -11.26 -10.53 5.77
C LYS A 139 -12.48 -11.02 4.99
N GLU A 140 -13.67 -10.59 5.41
CA GLU A 140 -14.98 -10.92 4.83
C GLU A 140 -15.24 -10.25 3.48
N HIS A 141 -14.42 -9.25 3.10
CA HIS A 141 -14.52 -8.47 1.87
C HIS A 141 -13.44 -8.78 0.84
N ARG A 142 -12.56 -9.76 1.12
CA ARG A 142 -11.50 -10.19 0.21
C ARG A 142 -12.07 -10.90 -1.02
N GLY A 143 -12.31 -10.12 -2.06
CA GLY A 143 -12.84 -10.60 -3.32
C GLY A 143 -12.40 -9.74 -4.50
N ARG A 144 -12.74 -10.21 -5.71
CA ARG A 144 -12.36 -9.55 -6.96
C ARG A 144 -12.90 -8.12 -7.06
N SER A 145 -14.09 -7.83 -6.53
CA SER A 145 -14.72 -6.52 -6.65
C SER A 145 -13.96 -5.42 -5.89
N VAL A 146 -13.64 -5.65 -4.60
CA VAL A 146 -12.89 -4.68 -3.78
C VAL A 146 -11.48 -4.50 -4.32
N LEU A 147 -10.82 -5.60 -4.70
CA LEU A 147 -9.48 -5.52 -5.29
C LEU A 147 -9.51 -4.72 -6.60
N LEU A 148 -10.48 -4.96 -7.49
CA LEU A 148 -10.61 -4.20 -8.73
C LEU A 148 -10.78 -2.70 -8.45
N LEU A 149 -11.67 -2.32 -7.52
CA LEU A 149 -11.86 -0.93 -7.13
C LEU A 149 -10.55 -0.30 -6.62
N LEU A 150 -9.82 -0.97 -5.74
CA LEU A 150 -8.54 -0.46 -5.25
C LEU A 150 -7.52 -0.23 -6.39
N TRP A 151 -7.46 -1.14 -7.36
CA TRP A 151 -6.61 -0.96 -8.54
C TRP A 151 -7.08 0.19 -9.44
N GLN A 152 -8.40 0.38 -9.62
CA GLN A 152 -8.94 1.52 -10.36
C GLN A 152 -8.61 2.84 -9.66
N GLY A 153 -8.69 2.89 -8.33
CA GLY A 153 -8.28 4.06 -7.55
C GLY A 153 -6.81 4.39 -7.68
N LEU A 154 -5.95 3.36 -7.67
CA LEU A 154 -4.52 3.53 -7.93
C LEU A 154 -4.28 4.10 -9.33
N MET A 155 -4.95 3.59 -10.37
CA MET A 155 -4.79 4.12 -11.73
C MET A 155 -5.26 5.58 -11.81
N GLY A 156 -6.41 5.91 -11.23
CA GLY A 156 -6.90 7.28 -11.19
C GLY A 156 -5.99 8.23 -10.40
N TYR A 157 -5.34 7.75 -9.33
CA TYR A 157 -4.33 8.54 -8.60
C TYR A 157 -3.09 8.80 -9.46
N LEU A 158 -2.58 7.77 -10.15
CA LEU A 158 -1.43 7.91 -11.04
C LEU A 158 -1.73 8.87 -12.19
N GLU A 159 -2.90 8.76 -12.79
CA GLU A 159 -3.33 9.65 -13.87
C GLU A 159 -3.45 11.11 -13.40
N PHE A 160 -4.15 11.34 -12.28
CA PHE A 160 -4.33 12.67 -11.70
C PHE A 160 -2.99 13.36 -11.41
N HIS A 161 -1.99 12.61 -10.95
CA HIS A 161 -0.66 13.12 -10.62
C HIS A 161 0.37 13.00 -11.77
N GLY A 162 -0.03 12.53 -12.96
CA GLY A 162 0.85 12.37 -14.11
C GLY A 162 2.01 11.37 -13.87
N LYS A 163 1.77 10.31 -13.11
CA LYS A 163 2.78 9.30 -12.72
C LYS A 163 2.70 8.07 -13.61
N SER A 164 3.86 7.46 -13.86
CA SER A 164 4.01 6.35 -14.81
C SER A 164 4.17 4.99 -14.14
N GLY A 165 4.33 4.96 -12.82
CA GLY A 165 4.46 3.72 -12.06
C GLY A 165 4.26 3.93 -10.56
N PHE A 166 4.39 2.84 -9.83
CA PHE A 166 4.35 2.85 -8.37
C PHE A 166 5.32 1.83 -7.79
N PHE A 167 5.72 2.05 -6.54
CA PHE A 167 6.59 1.16 -5.79
C PHE A 167 6.17 1.06 -4.33
N GLY A 168 6.72 0.09 -3.61
CA GLY A 168 6.55 -0.04 -2.17
C GLY A 168 7.05 -1.38 -1.66
N CYS A 169 6.87 -1.62 -0.37
CA CYS A 169 7.24 -2.87 0.28
C CYS A 169 6.16 -3.93 0.02
N SER A 170 6.57 -5.06 -0.57
CA SER A 170 5.80 -6.30 -0.54
C SER A 170 6.43 -7.24 0.46
N SER A 171 5.66 -7.68 1.44
CA SER A 171 6.20 -8.27 2.66
C SER A 171 5.99 -9.78 2.71
N LEU A 172 6.92 -10.47 3.36
CA LEU A 172 6.79 -11.83 3.87
C LEU A 172 6.67 -11.77 5.39
N THR A 173 5.61 -12.36 5.96
CA THR A 173 5.42 -12.50 7.41
C THR A 173 6.47 -13.45 8.01
N SER A 174 7.63 -12.91 8.39
CA SER A 174 8.74 -13.68 8.95
C SER A 174 9.80 -12.74 9.51
N GLN A 175 10.49 -13.20 10.55
CA GLN A 175 11.74 -12.59 11.03
C GLN A 175 12.98 -13.46 10.71
N ASN A 176 12.79 -14.56 9.98
CA ASN A 176 13.86 -15.45 9.56
C ASN A 176 14.51 -14.94 8.28
N MET A 177 15.62 -14.21 8.39
CA MET A 177 16.35 -13.62 7.26
C MET A 177 16.67 -14.63 6.14
N ASP A 178 16.93 -15.90 6.46
CA ASP A 178 17.21 -16.91 5.43
C ASP A 178 15.95 -17.24 4.60
N GLU A 179 14.73 -17.11 5.14
CA GLU A 179 13.50 -17.23 4.34
C GLU A 179 13.40 -16.11 3.32
N GLY A 180 13.67 -14.87 3.75
CA GLY A 180 13.76 -13.71 2.87
C GLY A 180 14.74 -13.93 1.72
N LEU A 181 15.96 -14.33 2.06
CA LEU A 181 17.03 -14.58 1.08
C LEU A 181 16.68 -15.75 0.14
N ARG A 182 16.03 -16.81 0.64
CA ARG A 182 15.55 -17.92 -0.20
C ARG A 182 14.43 -17.49 -1.14
N LEU A 183 13.49 -16.67 -0.68
CA LEU A 183 12.42 -16.13 -1.52
C LEU A 183 13.01 -15.20 -2.59
N TYR A 184 13.94 -14.31 -2.23
CA TYR A 184 14.66 -13.48 -3.20
C TYR A 184 15.35 -14.32 -4.28
N ALA A 185 16.05 -15.40 -3.89
CA ALA A 185 16.69 -16.30 -4.84
C ALA A 185 15.68 -17.04 -5.75
N GLN A 186 14.47 -17.33 -5.27
CA GLN A 186 13.38 -17.87 -6.10
C GLN A 186 12.88 -16.84 -7.11
N LEU A 187 12.59 -15.62 -6.65
CA LEU A 187 12.12 -14.52 -7.48
C LEU A 187 13.14 -14.16 -8.58
N ARG A 188 14.43 -14.14 -8.24
CA ARG A 188 15.51 -13.93 -9.20
C ARG A 188 15.54 -15.00 -10.29
N ARG A 189 15.44 -16.29 -9.92
CA ARG A 189 15.39 -17.40 -10.89
C ARG A 189 14.14 -17.38 -11.76
N ALA A 190 13.02 -16.87 -11.24
CA ALA A 190 11.78 -16.69 -11.97
C ALA A 190 11.74 -15.40 -12.82
N GLY A 191 12.82 -14.60 -12.86
CA GLY A 191 12.90 -13.39 -13.68
C GLY A 191 12.17 -12.17 -13.11
N TYR A 192 11.83 -12.17 -11.81
CA TYR A 192 11.15 -11.04 -11.16
C TYR A 192 12.11 -9.96 -10.64
N VAL A 193 13.42 -10.20 -10.58
CA VAL A 193 14.38 -9.14 -10.21
C VAL A 193 14.66 -8.26 -11.43
N HIS A 194 14.61 -6.94 -11.25
CA HIS A 194 14.87 -6.00 -12.34
C HIS A 194 16.34 -6.10 -12.79
N PRO A 195 16.64 -6.08 -14.11
CA PRO A 195 18.01 -6.31 -14.59
C PRO A 195 18.97 -5.15 -14.28
N SER A 196 18.51 -3.89 -14.39
CA SER A 196 19.36 -2.68 -14.29
C SER A 196 18.99 -1.74 -13.15
N LEU A 197 17.74 -1.29 -13.08
CA LEU A 197 17.20 -0.48 -11.97
C LEU A 197 17.28 -1.27 -10.65
N LYS A 198 18.21 -0.88 -9.77
CA LYS A 198 18.49 -1.59 -8.52
C LYS A 198 18.90 -0.65 -7.41
N THR A 199 18.59 -1.05 -6.18
CA THR A 199 19.10 -0.46 -4.95
C THR A 199 19.44 -1.57 -3.95
N VAL A 200 19.75 -1.20 -2.71
CA VAL A 200 20.09 -2.07 -1.59
C VAL A 200 19.30 -1.66 -0.35
N PRO A 201 19.11 -2.58 0.62
CA PRO A 201 18.57 -2.21 1.92
C PRO A 201 19.50 -1.22 2.64
N ARG A 202 18.93 -0.40 3.52
CA ARG A 202 19.71 0.39 4.49
C ARG A 202 20.54 -0.55 5.36
N PRO A 203 21.72 -0.13 5.87
CA PRO A 203 22.62 -1.02 6.60
C PRO A 203 21.98 -1.78 7.77
N HIS A 204 21.04 -1.16 8.49
CA HIS A 204 20.35 -1.76 9.63
C HIS A 204 19.24 -2.74 9.25
N CYS A 205 18.83 -2.76 7.98
CA CYS A 205 17.80 -3.65 7.43
C CYS A 205 18.38 -4.83 6.62
N VAL A 206 19.71 -4.92 6.46
CA VAL A 206 20.30 -5.96 5.61
C VAL A 206 20.04 -7.36 6.17
N CYS A 207 19.39 -8.22 5.39
CA CYS A 207 19.30 -9.64 5.71
C CYS A 207 20.66 -10.34 5.52
N THR A 208 21.15 -10.98 6.57
CA THR A 208 22.39 -11.77 6.54
C THR A 208 22.08 -13.27 6.51
N LYS A 209 22.93 -14.04 5.82
CA LYS A 209 22.79 -15.51 5.77
C LYS A 209 23.26 -16.10 7.09
N SER A 210 22.46 -16.96 7.69
CA SER A 210 22.93 -17.83 8.78
C SER A 210 23.49 -19.17 8.26
N GLY A 211 23.17 -19.52 7.00
CA GLY A 211 23.58 -20.78 6.37
C GLY A 211 22.53 -21.89 6.48
N ALA A 212 21.37 -21.61 7.09
CA ALA A 212 20.28 -22.57 7.20
C ALA A 212 19.70 -22.95 5.82
N ARG A 213 19.79 -24.24 5.49
CA ARG A 213 19.04 -24.81 4.36
C ARG A 213 17.56 -24.83 4.72
N GLY A 214 16.70 -24.62 3.73
CA GLY A 214 15.27 -24.61 3.95
C GLY A 214 14.47 -24.88 2.69
N ALA A 215 13.19 -25.17 2.90
CA ALA A 215 12.24 -25.43 1.83
C ALA A 215 11.97 -24.18 0.99
N LYS A 216 11.22 -24.39 -0.10
CA LYS A 216 10.65 -23.31 -0.91
C LYS A 216 9.74 -22.45 -0.03
N VAL A 217 9.85 -21.13 -0.18
CA VAL A 217 9.05 -20.15 0.55
C VAL A 217 7.85 -19.78 -0.32
N ALA A 218 6.64 -19.84 0.24
CA ALA A 218 5.43 -19.46 -0.47
C ALA A 218 5.38 -17.93 -0.66
N ILE A 219 4.96 -17.49 -1.84
CA ILE A 219 4.76 -16.05 -2.10
C ILE A 219 3.41 -15.65 -1.49
N PRO A 220 3.36 -14.63 -0.61
CA PRO A 220 2.10 -14.10 -0.08
C PRO A 220 1.14 -13.67 -1.19
N LYS A 221 -0.18 -13.83 -0.94
CA LYS A 221 -1.20 -13.66 -1.99
C LYS A 221 -1.19 -12.27 -2.65
N LEU A 222 -1.07 -11.21 -1.83
CA LEU A 222 -1.01 -9.83 -2.30
C LEU A 222 0.27 -9.56 -3.09
N PHE A 223 1.42 -9.99 -2.56
CA PHE A 223 2.71 -9.90 -3.26
C PHE A 223 2.64 -10.59 -4.63
N GLY A 224 2.09 -11.81 -4.68
CA GLY A 224 1.88 -12.52 -5.94
C GLY A 224 0.92 -11.81 -6.90
N SER A 225 0.01 -10.96 -6.40
CA SER A 225 -0.84 -10.11 -7.24
C SER A 225 -0.02 -9.05 -7.95
N TYR A 226 0.90 -8.37 -7.28
CA TYR A 226 1.79 -7.40 -7.91
C TYR A 226 2.68 -8.05 -8.97
N LEU A 227 3.24 -9.24 -8.68
CA LEU A 227 4.04 -9.99 -9.66
C LEU A 227 3.25 -10.35 -10.92
N ARG A 228 1.96 -10.69 -10.80
CA ARG A 228 1.06 -10.91 -11.95
C ARG A 228 0.76 -9.63 -12.74
N GLN A 229 0.90 -8.49 -12.11
CA GLN A 229 0.82 -7.16 -12.74
C GLN A 229 2.18 -6.68 -13.26
N GLY A 230 3.14 -7.58 -13.46
CA GLY A 230 4.43 -7.24 -14.06
C GLY A 230 5.43 -6.63 -13.10
N ALA A 231 5.17 -6.66 -11.78
CA ALA A 231 6.08 -6.09 -10.81
C ALA A 231 7.49 -6.70 -10.86
N LYS A 232 8.49 -5.86 -10.60
CA LYS A 232 9.89 -6.24 -10.46
C LYS A 232 10.42 -5.88 -9.08
N ILE A 233 11.36 -6.69 -8.61
CA ILE A 233 12.08 -6.49 -7.36
C ILE A 233 13.36 -5.70 -7.63
N LEU A 234 13.55 -4.61 -6.91
CA LEU A 234 14.66 -3.68 -7.14
C LEU A 234 15.85 -3.90 -6.20
N SER A 235 15.71 -4.70 -5.14
CA SER A 235 16.73 -4.85 -4.10
C SER A 235 16.75 -6.27 -3.53
N PRO A 236 17.87 -6.75 -2.96
CA PRO A 236 17.82 -7.78 -1.92
C PRO A 236 16.80 -7.43 -0.82
N PRO A 237 16.30 -8.43 -0.06
CA PRO A 237 15.27 -8.18 0.93
C PRO A 237 15.81 -7.39 2.13
N ALA A 238 14.92 -6.62 2.76
CA ALA A 238 15.14 -5.88 4.00
C ALA A 238 14.43 -6.59 5.16
N ILE A 239 15.03 -6.66 6.34
CA ILE A 239 14.29 -7.04 7.55
C ILE A 239 13.59 -5.80 8.11
N ASP A 240 12.31 -5.93 8.41
CA ASP A 240 11.54 -4.95 9.15
C ASP A 240 11.19 -5.56 10.51
N ARG A 241 11.76 -4.98 11.56
CA ARG A 241 11.56 -5.46 12.93
C ARG A 241 10.33 -4.85 13.58
N GLU A 242 9.85 -3.73 13.07
CA GLU A 242 8.70 -3.02 13.59
C GLU A 242 7.41 -3.75 13.20
N PHE A 243 7.29 -4.14 11.92
CA PHE A 243 6.13 -4.87 11.40
C PHE A 243 6.30 -6.40 11.44
N GLY A 244 7.46 -6.89 11.89
CA GLY A 244 7.70 -8.33 11.99
C GLY A 244 7.84 -9.03 10.63
N THR A 245 8.23 -8.30 9.60
CA THR A 245 8.27 -8.75 8.21
C THR A 245 9.69 -8.81 7.61
N ILE A 246 9.77 -9.46 6.45
CA ILE A 246 10.87 -9.30 5.51
C ILE A 246 10.31 -8.68 4.23
N ASP A 247 10.84 -7.54 3.86
CA ASP A 247 10.32 -6.67 2.83
C ASP A 247 11.10 -6.74 1.53
N PHE A 248 10.35 -6.63 0.44
CA PHE A 248 10.86 -6.66 -0.92
C PHE A 248 10.41 -5.39 -1.63
N LEU A 249 11.37 -4.52 -1.96
CA LEU A 249 11.12 -3.33 -2.76
C LEU A 249 10.61 -3.74 -4.14
N THR A 250 9.32 -3.53 -4.34
CA THR A 250 8.56 -3.94 -5.51
C THR A 250 8.17 -2.71 -6.31
N HIS A 251 8.38 -2.73 -7.62
CA HIS A 251 8.05 -1.65 -8.54
C HIS A 251 7.23 -2.17 -9.71
N VAL A 252 6.24 -1.40 -10.13
CA VAL A 252 5.40 -1.66 -11.30
C VAL A 252 5.45 -0.43 -12.21
N GLN A 253 5.92 -0.64 -13.43
CA GLN A 253 5.74 0.31 -14.51
C GLN A 253 4.34 0.11 -15.10
N VAL A 254 3.54 1.17 -15.15
CA VAL A 254 2.19 1.14 -15.74
C VAL A 254 2.30 1.30 -17.25
N ASP A 255 1.58 0.46 -17.97
CA ASP A 255 1.48 0.46 -19.44
C ASP A 255 0.02 0.58 -19.90
N SER A 256 -0.21 0.51 -21.21
CA SER A 256 -1.56 0.57 -21.79
C SER A 256 -2.44 -0.61 -21.38
N GLY A 257 -1.89 -1.79 -21.11
CA GLY A 257 -2.64 -2.97 -20.67
C GLY A 257 -3.21 -2.80 -19.26
N HIS A 258 -2.45 -2.15 -18.37
CA HIS A 258 -2.95 -1.74 -17.05
C HIS A 258 -4.12 -0.77 -17.17
N ARG A 259 -3.97 0.26 -18.01
CA ARG A 259 -5.02 1.26 -18.26
C ARG A 259 -6.29 0.61 -18.81
N GLN A 260 -6.19 -0.24 -19.83
CA GLN A 260 -7.36 -0.96 -20.36
C GLN A 260 -8.09 -1.83 -19.33
N ARG A 261 -7.37 -2.39 -18.37
CA ARG A 261 -7.94 -3.32 -17.38
C ARG A 261 -8.52 -2.62 -16.15
N PHE A 262 -7.93 -1.50 -15.76
CA PHE A 262 -8.20 -0.82 -14.49
C PHE A 262 -8.49 0.66 -14.65
N ASP A 263 -8.80 1.12 -15.85
CA ASP A 263 -9.36 2.45 -16.02
C ASP A 263 -10.56 2.58 -15.07
N PRO A 264 -10.64 3.64 -14.25
CA PRO A 264 -11.88 4.05 -13.61
C PRO A 264 -13.06 4.12 -14.60
N ALA A 265 -12.72 4.32 -15.88
CA ALA A 265 -13.57 4.45 -17.03
C ALA A 265 -14.50 5.66 -16.94
N PRO A 266 -15.21 5.99 -18.01
CA PRO A 266 -16.64 6.22 -17.91
C PRO A 266 -17.40 4.91 -17.67
#